data_AF-A0A6N3DZX4-F1
#
_entry.id   AF-A0A6N3DZX4-F1
#
_cell.length_a   1.000
_cell.length_b   1.000
_cell.length_c   1.000
_cell.angle_alpha   90.00
_cell.angle_beta   90.00
_cell.angle_gamma   90.00
#
_symmetry.space_group_name_H-M   'P 1'
#
loop_
_entity.id
_entity.type
_entity.pdbx_description
1 polymer ?
#
loop_
_entity_poly.entity_id
_entity_poly.type
_entity_poly.pdbx_seq_one_letter_code
_entity_poly.pdbx_strand_id
1 'polypeptide(L)'
;MERISSNLFMLALIIYYIPKLFKIRKFNYRKAHIAIGTLSVATMCFALIQKIGSADFIKYIGFTLVMLSIGITGYLSIKRRGISRKLHIVSTIGFFVYLFLVVAVIK
;
A
#
# COMPACT_ATOMS: atom_id res chain seq x y z
N MET A 1 6.18 -9.97 -10.10
CA MET A 1 4.98 -9.12 -9.95
C MET A 1 4.95 -8.32 -8.66
N GLU A 2 5.62 -8.76 -7.58
CA GLU A 2 5.87 -7.97 -6.34
C GLU A 2 6.32 -6.51 -6.56
N ARG A 3 7.15 -6.26 -7.59
CA ARG A 3 7.59 -4.90 -7.94
C ARG A 3 6.46 -3.99 -8.43
N ILE A 4 5.44 -4.53 -9.09
CA ILE A 4 4.37 -3.71 -9.68
C ILE A 4 3.47 -3.14 -8.58
N SER A 5 2.98 -3.98 -7.67
CA SER A 5 2.18 -3.52 -6.53
C SER A 5 2.97 -2.52 -5.68
N SER A 6 4.22 -2.84 -5.35
CA SER A 6 5.08 -1.93 -4.55
C SER A 6 5.32 -0.58 -5.24
N ASN A 7 5.51 -0.57 -6.56
CA ASN A 7 5.68 0.67 -7.34
C ASN A 7 4.38 1.48 -7.40
N LEU A 8 3.22 0.83 -7.58
CA LEU A 8 1.91 1.49 -7.55
C LEU A 8 1.65 2.07 -6.16
N PHE A 9 2.00 1.35 -5.10
CA PHE A 9 1.90 1.84 -3.73
C PHE A 9 2.73 3.11 -3.52
N MET A 10 4.00 3.08 -3.95
CA MET A 10 4.89 4.25 -3.90
C MET A 10 4.34 5.42 -4.72
N LEU A 11 3.83 5.15 -5.92
CA LEU A 11 3.24 6.17 -6.79
C LEU A 11 2.02 6.83 -6.13
N ALA A 12 1.16 6.04 -5.47
CA ALA A 12 0.02 6.57 -4.72
C ALA A 12 0.47 7.53 -3.61
N LEU A 13 1.56 7.22 -2.90
CA LEU A 13 2.14 8.09 -1.87
C LEU A 13 2.68 9.39 -2.47
N ILE A 14 3.49 9.30 -3.53
CA ILE A 14 4.10 10.43 -4.23
C ILE A 14 3.02 11.40 -4.73
N ILE A 15 2.00 10.89 -5.42
CA ILE A 15 0.91 11.71 -5.99
C ILE A 15 0.10 12.40 -4.90
N TYR A 16 -0.02 11.82 -3.71
CA TYR A 16 -0.71 12.46 -2.60
C TYR A 16 0.15 13.49 -1.87
N TYR A 17 1.38 13.12 -1.50
CA TYR A 17 2.21 13.91 -0.60
C TYR A 17 3.01 15.01 -1.31
N ILE A 18 3.56 14.77 -2.50
CA ILE A 18 4.35 15.80 -3.20
C ILE A 18 3.50 17.05 -3.49
N PRO A 19 2.34 16.97 -4.17
CA PRO A 19 1.55 18.15 -4.45
C PRO A 19 1.04 18.84 -3.19
N LYS A 20 0.82 18.07 -2.12
CA LYS A 20 0.43 18.58 -0.80
C LYS A 20 1.55 19.38 -0.13
N LEU A 21 2.80 18.97 -0.27
CA LEU A 21 3.97 19.71 0.22
C LEU A 21 4.11 21.05 -0.51
N PHE A 22 3.93 21.06 -1.83
CA PHE A 22 3.99 22.27 -2.67
C PHE A 22 2.69 23.09 -2.71
N LYS A 23 1.67 22.72 -1.91
CA LYS A 23 0.34 23.39 -1.83
C LYS A 23 -0.36 23.53 -3.19
N ILE A 24 -0.10 22.65 -4.15
CA ILE A 24 -0.70 22.67 -5.48
C ILE A 24 -2.16 22.19 -5.36
N ARG A 25 -3.13 22.96 -5.90
CA ARG A 25 -4.57 22.67 -5.77
C ARG A 25 -5.27 22.31 -7.09
N LYS A 26 -4.53 22.23 -8.21
CA LYS A 26 -5.12 22.07 -9.55
C LYS A 26 -5.82 20.73 -9.79
N PHE A 27 -5.49 19.68 -9.03
CA PHE A 27 -6.01 18.33 -9.27
C PHE A 27 -6.51 17.68 -7.99
N ASN A 28 -7.45 16.73 -8.10
CA ASN A 28 -7.97 15.99 -6.95
C ASN A 28 -7.03 14.83 -6.57
N TYR A 29 -5.86 15.17 -6.03
CA TYR A 29 -4.79 14.23 -5.66
C TYR A 29 -5.28 13.14 -4.68
N ARG A 30 -6.28 13.44 -3.86
CA ARG A 30 -6.91 12.46 -2.96
C ARG A 30 -7.62 11.35 -3.72
N LYS A 31 -8.38 11.69 -4.77
CA LYS A 31 -9.06 10.67 -5.60
C LYS A 31 -8.05 9.79 -6.33
N ALA A 32 -6.99 10.37 -6.89
CA ALA A 32 -5.93 9.60 -7.54
C ALA A 32 -5.17 8.70 -6.57
N HIS A 33 -4.86 9.17 -5.36
CA HIS A 33 -4.27 8.34 -4.31
C HIS A 33 -5.12 7.11 -4.01
N ILE A 34 -6.44 7.30 -3.86
CA ILE A 34 -7.37 6.19 -3.61
C ILE A 34 -7.40 5.24 -4.81
N ALA A 35 -7.50 5.74 -6.04
CA ALA A 35 -7.57 4.90 -7.23
C ALA A 35 -6.30 4.04 -7.42
N ILE A 36 -5.12 4.67 -7.35
CA ILE A 36 -3.83 3.98 -7.52
C ILE A 36 -3.54 3.06 -6.32
N GLY A 37 -3.89 3.48 -5.10
CA GLY A 37 -3.77 2.66 -3.90
C GLY A 37 -4.65 1.41 -3.96
N THR A 38 -5.90 1.52 -4.41
CA THR A 38 -6.79 0.35 -4.60
C THR A 38 -6.24 -0.58 -5.68
N LEU A 39 -5.73 -0.04 -6.79
CA LEU A 39 -5.08 -0.85 -7.83
C LEU A 39 -3.84 -1.58 -7.31
N SER A 40 -3.05 -0.93 -6.45
CA SER A 40 -1.92 -1.54 -5.76
C SER A 40 -2.34 -2.74 -4.90
N VAL A 41 -3.44 -2.63 -4.15
CA VAL A 41 -3.96 -3.74 -3.33
C VAL A 41 -4.46 -4.88 -4.22
N ALA A 42 -5.21 -4.57 -5.28
CA ALA A 42 -5.71 -5.59 -6.21
C ALA A 42 -4.58 -6.36 -6.90
N THR A 43 -3.54 -5.66 -7.34
CA THR A 43 -2.35 -6.29 -7.94
C THR A 43 -1.58 -7.15 -6.94
N MET A 44 -1.54 -6.79 -5.65
CA MET A 44 -0.96 -7.64 -4.61
C MET A 44 -1.73 -8.95 -4.45
N CYS A 45 -3.07 -8.89 -4.37
CA CYS A 45 -3.91 -10.08 -4.27
C CYS A 45 -3.73 -11.00 -5.48
N PHE A 46 -3.66 -10.45 -6.70
CA PHE A 46 -3.39 -11.23 -7.89
C PHE A 46 -2.00 -11.89 -7.86
N ALA A 47 -0.99 -11.16 -7.39
CA ALA A 47 0.36 -11.70 -7.27
C ALA A 47 0.46 -12.82 -6.22
N LEU A 48 -0.33 -12.76 -5.13
CA LEU A 48 -0.46 -13.86 -4.17
C LEU A 48 -1.00 -15.12 -4.84
N ILE A 49 -2.08 -15.01 -5.62
CA ILE A 49 -2.69 -16.14 -6.33
C ILE A 49 -1.67 -16.79 -7.28
N GLN A 50 -0.90 -15.99 -8.01
CA GLN A 50 0.13 -16.50 -8.91
C GLN A 50 1.29 -17.20 -8.21
N LYS A 51 1.52 -16.90 -6.93
CA LYS A 51 2.63 -17.46 -6.15
C LYS A 51 2.25 -18.71 -5.36
N ILE A 52 1.01 -19.19 -5.46
CA ILE A 52 0.58 -20.45 -4.85
C ILE A 52 1.51 -21.59 -5.31
N GLY A 53 2.03 -22.37 -4.35
CA GLY A 53 2.95 -23.47 -4.62
C GLY A 53 4.41 -23.07 -4.87
N SER A 54 4.74 -21.77 -4.84
CA SER A 54 6.13 -21.30 -4.92
C SER A 54 6.77 -21.16 -3.53
N ALA A 55 8.10 -21.22 -3.46
CA ALA A 55 8.86 -21.01 -2.23
C ALA A 55 8.62 -19.61 -1.60
N ASP A 56 8.28 -18.61 -2.43
CA ASP A 56 8.01 -17.25 -1.97
C ASP A 56 6.57 -17.03 -1.47
N PHE A 57 5.70 -18.04 -1.53
CA PHE A 57 4.27 -17.86 -1.24
C PHE A 57 4.03 -17.22 0.13
N ILE A 58 4.75 -17.68 1.16
CA ILE A 58 4.65 -17.15 2.53
C ILE A 58 5.01 -15.66 2.58
N LYS A 59 6.04 -15.23 1.84
CA LYS A 59 6.43 -13.81 1.77
C LYS A 59 5.27 -12.96 1.23
N TYR A 60 4.60 -13.46 0.19
CA TYR A 60 3.45 -12.80 -0.45
C TYR A 60 2.19 -12.78 0.42
N ILE A 61 1.97 -13.78 1.28
CA ILE A 61 0.89 -13.74 2.27
C ILE A 61 1.08 -12.53 3.18
N GLY A 62 2.28 -12.35 3.75
CA GLY A 62 2.55 -11.22 4.64
C GLY A 62 2.39 -9.86 3.95
N PHE A 63 2.93 -9.71 2.73
CA PHE A 63 2.74 -8.50 1.93
C PHE A 63 1.25 -8.22 1.66
N THR A 64 0.47 -9.25 1.34
CA THR A 64 -0.97 -9.12 1.09
C THR A 64 -1.72 -8.70 2.34
N LEU A 65 -1.44 -9.29 3.49
CA LEU A 65 -2.07 -8.91 4.77
C LEU A 65 -1.81 -7.45 5.14
N VAL A 66 -0.58 -6.97 4.96
CA VAL A 66 -0.24 -5.58 5.22
C VAL A 66 -0.93 -4.64 4.22
N MET A 67 -0.92 -4.96 2.92
CA MET A 67 -1.62 -4.19 1.89
C MET A 67 -3.13 -4.12 2.12
N LEU A 68 -3.77 -5.23 2.48
CA LEU A 68 -5.19 -5.27 2.83
C LEU A 68 -5.48 -4.41 4.07
N SER A 69 -4.62 -4.48 5.09
CA SER A 69 -4.74 -3.64 6.28
C SER A 69 -4.67 -2.14 5.93
N ILE A 70 -3.79 -1.75 5.02
CA ILE A 70 -3.70 -0.38 4.51
C ILE A 70 -4.96 0.01 3.74
N GLY A 71 -5.46 -0.86 2.85
CA GLY A 71 -6.68 -0.63 2.09
C GLY A 71 -7.91 -0.44 2.99
N ILE A 72 -8.11 -1.33 3.95
CA ILE A 72 -9.22 -1.28 4.91
C ILE A 72 -9.15 -0.01 5.76
N THR A 73 -8.00 0.26 6.37
CA THR A 73 -7.82 1.47 7.21
C THR A 73 -7.95 2.76 6.39
N GLY A 74 -7.50 2.75 5.14
CA GLY A 74 -7.65 3.86 4.20
C GLY A 74 -9.11 4.14 3.86
N TYR A 75 -9.89 3.10 3.56
CA TYR A 75 -11.34 3.20 3.35
C TYR A 75 -12.06 3.71 4.61
N LEU A 76 -11.76 3.14 5.78
CA LEU A 76 -12.36 3.57 7.05
C LEU A 76 -12.02 5.02 7.42
N SER A 77 -10.82 5.50 7.05
CA SER A 77 -10.40 6.89 7.27
C SER A 77 -11.24 7.90 6.47
N ILE A 78 -12.00 7.48 5.46
CA ILE A 78 -12.94 8.33 4.74
C ILE A 78 -14.17 8.63 5.63
N LYS A 79 -14.64 7.63 6.40
CA LYS A 79 -15.89 7.68 7.18
C LYS A 79 -15.70 8.07 8.65
N ARG A 80 -14.64 7.58 9.31
CA ARG A 80 -14.31 7.90 10.72
C ARG A 80 -12.94 8.58 10.79
N ARG A 81 -12.92 9.87 11.17
CA ARG A 81 -11.69 10.66 11.27
C ARG A 81 -10.97 10.39 12.61
N GLY A 82 -9.63 10.46 12.60
CA GLY A 82 -8.80 10.32 13.79
C GLY A 82 -8.06 8.99 13.86
N ILE A 83 -8.65 7.99 14.52
CA ILE A 83 -8.00 6.69 14.80
C ILE A 83 -7.69 5.92 13.52
N SER A 84 -8.66 5.79 12.61
CA SER A 84 -8.45 5.07 11.34
C SER A 84 -7.33 5.68 10.49
N ARG A 85 -7.13 7.00 10.57
CA ARG A 85 -6.03 7.69 9.89
C ARG A 85 -4.68 7.36 10.52
N LYS A 86 -4.60 7.31 11.85
CA LYS A 86 -3.38 6.86 12.55
C LYS A 86 -3.04 5.42 12.18
N LEU A 87 -4.03 4.53 12.22
CA LEU A 87 -3.87 3.13 11.82
C LEU A 87 -3.41 3.01 10.36
N HIS A 88 -3.99 3.78 9.44
CA HIS A 88 -3.57 3.78 8.04
C HIS A 88 -2.09 4.18 7.86
N ILE A 89 -1.64 5.20 8.59
CA ILE A 89 -0.23 5.65 8.57
C ILE A 89 0.68 4.57 9.18
N VAL A 90 0.30 4.00 10.33
CA VAL A 90 1.07 2.93 10.98
C VAL A 90 1.18 1.70 10.08
N SER A 91 0.09 1.26 9.46
CA SER A 91 0.12 0.16 8.50
C SER A 91 0.99 0.48 7.28
N THR A 92 0.97 1.73 6.80
CA THR A 92 1.85 2.18 5.70
C THR A 92 3.32 2.11 6.09
N ILE A 93 3.69 2.51 7.30
CA ILE A 93 5.06 2.33 7.82
C ILE A 93 5.39 0.84 7.95
N GLY A 94 4.44 0.04 8.46
CA GLY A 94 4.57 -1.41 8.57
C GLY A 94 4.86 -2.09 7.23
N PHE A 95 4.30 -1.59 6.12
CA PHE A 95 4.64 -2.08 4.78
C PHE A 95 6.12 -1.88 4.45
N PHE A 96 6.69 -0.71 4.73
CA PHE A 96 8.11 -0.45 4.47
C PHE A 96 9.02 -1.27 5.39
N VAL A 97 8.64 -1.45 6.65
CA VAL A 97 9.38 -2.32 7.58
C VAL A 97 9.36 -3.77 7.09
N TYR A 98 8.20 -4.29 6.70
CA TYR A 98 8.08 -5.64 6.18
C TYR A 98 8.83 -5.81 4.85
N LEU A 99 8.74 -4.83 3.95
CA LEU A 99 9.51 -4.80 2.70
C LEU A 99 11.00 -4.86 2.98
N PHE A 100 11.50 -4.08 3.93
CA PHE A 100 12.91 -4.11 4.33
C PHE A 100 13.31 -5.47 4.90
N LEU A 101 12.51 -6.06 5.81
CA LEU A 101 12.80 -7.37 6.38
C LEU A 101 12.87 -8.46 5.31
N VAL A 102 11.92 -8.50 4.38
CA VAL A 102 11.89 -9.51 3.33
C VAL A 102 13.03 -9.31 2.32
N VAL A 103 13.40 -8.07 1.99
CA VAL A 103 14.44 -7.82 0.98
C VAL A 103 15.86 -7.89 1.56
N ALA A 104 16.06 -7.38 2.77
CA ALA A 104 17.40 -7.21 3.36
C ALA A 104 17.80 -8.34 4.32
N VAL A 105 16.84 -9.04 4.94
CA VAL A 105 17.10 -10.04 5.99
C VAL A 105 16.74 -11.44 5.53
N ILE A 106 15.57 -11.64 4.95
CA ILE A 106 15.04 -12.96 4.57
C ILE A 106 15.23 -13.18 3.07
N LYS A 107 16.44 -13.58 2.64
CA LYS A 107 16.70 -13.96 1.24
C LYS A 107 15.81 -15.12 0.80
#